data_AF-A0A2V5XJX0-F1
#
_entry.id   AF-A0A2V5XJX0-F1
#
_cell.length_a   1.000
_cell.length_b   1.000
_cell.length_c   1.000
_cell.angle_alpha   90.00
_cell.angle_beta   90.00
_cell.angle_gamma   90.00
#
_symmetry.space_group_name_H-M   'P 1'
#
loop_
_entity.id
_entity.type
_entity.pdbx_description
1 polymer ?
#
loop_
_entity_poly.entity_id
_entity_poly.type
_entity_poly.pdbx_seq_one_letter_code
_entity_poly.pdbx_strand_id
1 'polypeptide(L)'
;METRCRVHSVSCAIFIAATFSLGVSIGAAAESGTLLTGKAAMGDWTSDAPGVRRKITVTDLPAPSSNILAINRAHVVERPAGAQLRVPPGFTIELYAGGFRDPRFLLTAPNSDIFVVESRANRIKVLRDTKHAGQ
;
A
#
# COMPACT_ATOMS: atom_id res chain seq x y z
N MET A 1 -9.34 -91.45 -5.66
CA MET A 1 -8.47 -90.80 -6.66
C MET A 1 -9.37 -90.03 -7.59
N GLU A 2 -9.38 -88.71 -7.52
CA GLU A 2 -9.39 -87.82 -8.70
C GLU A 2 -9.43 -86.36 -8.26
N THR A 3 -8.62 -85.61 -8.99
CA THR A 3 -8.17 -84.24 -8.79
C THR A 3 -9.22 -83.21 -9.19
N ARG A 4 -9.30 -82.08 -8.46
CA ARG A 4 -9.89 -80.83 -8.97
C ARG A 4 -9.01 -79.60 -8.68
N CYS A 5 -8.38 -79.17 -9.78
CA CYS A 5 -7.91 -77.84 -10.21
C CYS A 5 -8.49 -76.57 -9.53
N ARG A 6 -7.56 -75.64 -9.18
CA ARG A 6 -7.48 -74.19 -9.54
C ARG A 6 -8.64 -73.25 -9.07
N VAL A 7 -8.40 -72.05 -8.51
CA VAL A 7 -7.98 -70.79 -9.18
C VAL A 7 -7.69 -69.71 -8.11
N HIS A 8 -6.70 -68.85 -8.39
CA HIS A 8 -6.24 -67.69 -7.59
C HIS A 8 -7.28 -66.54 -7.48
N SER A 9 -7.19 -65.76 -6.40
CA SER A 9 -7.72 -64.38 -6.37
C SER A 9 -6.67 -63.43 -5.79
N VAL A 10 -6.01 -62.67 -6.67
CA VAL A 10 -5.13 -61.56 -6.31
C VAL A 10 -5.99 -60.30 -6.37
N SER A 11 -6.30 -59.73 -5.21
CA SER A 11 -7.08 -58.50 -5.12
C SER A 11 -6.13 -57.29 -5.26
N CYS A 12 -6.20 -56.62 -6.42
CA CYS A 12 -5.45 -55.40 -6.71
C CYS A 12 -6.29 -54.20 -6.25
N ALA A 13 -5.91 -53.57 -5.14
CA ALA A 13 -6.58 -52.37 -4.63
C ALA A 13 -6.13 -51.15 -5.44
N ILE A 14 -7.06 -50.56 -6.19
CA ILE A 14 -6.85 -49.31 -6.95
C ILE A 14 -7.04 -48.13 -5.98
N PHE A 15 -5.94 -47.46 -5.60
CA PHE A 15 -5.99 -46.19 -4.90
C PHE A 15 -6.22 -45.04 -5.90
N ILE A 16 -7.44 -44.49 -5.94
CA ILE A 16 -7.74 -43.29 -6.72
C ILE A 16 -7.32 -42.07 -5.88
N ALA A 17 -6.20 -41.45 -6.25
CA ALA A 17 -5.79 -40.17 -5.68
C ALA A 17 -6.62 -39.03 -6.30
N ALA A 18 -7.61 -38.52 -5.56
CA ALA A 18 -8.35 -37.33 -5.94
C ALA A 18 -7.51 -36.07 -5.65
N THR A 19 -6.99 -35.44 -6.69
CA THR A 19 -6.27 -34.16 -6.57
C THR A 19 -7.26 -33.02 -6.35
N PHE A 20 -7.37 -32.57 -5.11
CA PHE A 20 -8.22 -31.43 -4.74
C PHE A 20 -7.51 -30.12 -5.15
N SER A 21 -7.86 -29.58 -6.32
CA SER A 21 -7.34 -28.30 -6.78
C SER A 21 -8.11 -27.17 -6.08
N LEU A 22 -7.50 -26.54 -5.07
CA LEU A 22 -8.01 -25.29 -4.49
C LEU A 22 -7.71 -24.13 -5.45
N GLY A 23 -8.72 -23.73 -6.23
CA GLY A 23 -8.68 -22.49 -6.97
C GLY A 23 -8.79 -21.30 -6.00
N VAL A 24 -7.68 -20.62 -5.75
CA VAL A 24 -7.69 -19.34 -5.02
C VAL A 24 -8.34 -18.30 -5.91
N SER A 25 -9.53 -17.84 -5.54
CA SER A 25 -10.13 -16.65 -6.16
C SER A 25 -9.39 -15.43 -5.67
N ILE A 26 -8.53 -14.86 -6.53
CA ILE A 26 -7.99 -13.51 -6.33
C ILE A 26 -9.16 -12.56 -6.56
N GLY A 27 -9.85 -12.17 -5.49
CA GLY A 27 -10.86 -11.13 -5.56
C GLY A 27 -10.20 -9.84 -6.02
N ALA A 28 -10.54 -9.35 -7.21
CA ALA A 28 -10.24 -7.98 -7.59
C ALA A 28 -10.92 -7.07 -6.56
N ALA A 29 -10.14 -6.32 -5.79
CA ALA A 29 -10.66 -5.32 -4.88
C ALA A 29 -11.42 -4.28 -5.71
N ALA A 30 -12.75 -4.39 -5.74
CA ALA A 30 -13.58 -3.39 -6.35
C ALA A 30 -13.39 -2.08 -5.57
N GLU A 31 -12.68 -1.11 -6.14
CA GLU A 31 -12.52 0.23 -5.57
C GLU A 31 -13.88 0.95 -5.56
N SER A 32 -14.69 0.64 -4.54
CA SER A 32 -16.01 1.22 -4.29
C SER A 32 -15.91 2.52 -3.49
N GLY A 33 -14.83 3.28 -3.72
CA GLY A 33 -14.58 4.53 -3.04
C GLY A 33 -15.58 5.62 -3.42
N THR A 34 -16.05 6.38 -2.43
CA THR A 34 -16.89 7.56 -2.62
C THR A 34 -16.26 8.50 -3.64
N LEU A 35 -17.01 8.85 -4.69
CA LEU A 35 -16.58 9.79 -5.71
C LEU A 35 -17.11 11.19 -5.40
N LEU A 36 -16.21 12.11 -5.06
CA LEU A 36 -16.49 13.52 -4.90
C LEU A 36 -16.37 14.23 -6.26
N THR A 37 -17.32 15.12 -6.55
CA THR A 37 -17.38 15.91 -7.79
C THR A 37 -17.69 17.38 -7.48
N GLY A 38 -17.45 18.27 -8.46
CA GLY A 38 -17.77 19.68 -8.32
C GLY A 38 -17.06 20.33 -7.14
N LYS A 39 -17.76 21.24 -6.45
CA LYS A 39 -17.26 21.94 -5.27
C LYS A 39 -16.84 20.99 -4.14
N ALA A 40 -17.51 19.84 -4.00
CA ALA A 40 -17.18 18.86 -2.96
C ALA A 40 -15.84 18.17 -3.21
N ALA A 41 -15.35 18.15 -4.46
CA ALA A 41 -14.03 17.62 -4.78
C ALA A 41 -12.89 18.58 -4.36
N MET A 42 -13.17 19.86 -4.13
CA MET A 42 -12.17 20.92 -3.87
C MET A 42 -11.91 21.18 -2.38
N GLY A 43 -11.92 20.13 -1.54
CA GLY A 43 -11.73 20.21 -0.10
C GLY A 43 -10.26 20.24 0.36
N ASP A 44 -10.06 20.41 1.67
CA ASP A 44 -8.74 20.29 2.30
C ASP A 44 -8.42 18.84 2.70
N TRP A 45 -7.23 18.66 3.29
CA TRP A 45 -6.72 17.37 3.73
C TRP A 45 -7.53 16.73 4.87
N THR A 46 -8.37 17.48 5.60
CA THR A 46 -9.10 16.95 6.76
C THR A 46 -10.23 15.99 6.37
N SER A 47 -10.76 16.19 5.16
CA SER A 47 -11.77 15.33 4.54
C SER A 47 -11.19 14.12 3.79
N ASP A 48 -9.86 14.00 3.75
CA ASP A 48 -9.19 12.99 2.94
C ASP A 48 -9.04 11.65 3.66
N ALA A 49 -9.13 10.57 2.89
CA ALA A 49 -9.00 9.21 3.39
C ALA A 49 -8.66 8.24 2.26
N PRO A 50 -7.98 7.11 2.57
CA PRO A 50 -7.74 6.05 1.59
C PRO A 50 -9.03 5.61 0.88
N GLY A 51 -8.97 5.52 -0.45
CA GLY A 51 -10.08 5.13 -1.29
C GLY A 51 -11.05 6.27 -1.66
N VAL A 52 -10.97 7.46 -1.06
CA VAL A 52 -11.76 8.61 -1.53
C VAL A 52 -11.26 9.05 -2.90
N ARG A 53 -12.17 9.16 -3.87
CA ARG A 53 -11.84 9.61 -5.22
C ARG A 53 -12.39 11.00 -5.46
N ARG A 54 -11.63 11.81 -6.19
CA ARG A 54 -12.03 13.17 -6.60
C ARG A 54 -11.97 13.26 -8.10
N LYS A 55 -13.08 13.64 -8.73
CA LYS A 55 -13.11 14.03 -10.13
C LYS A 55 -13.16 15.55 -10.18
N ILE A 56 -12.05 16.14 -10.62
CA ILE A 56 -11.91 17.58 -10.83
C ILE A 56 -11.83 17.80 -12.33
N THR A 57 -12.74 18.61 -12.85
CA THR A 57 -12.82 19.02 -14.25
C THR A 57 -12.47 20.50 -14.38
N VAL A 58 -12.25 20.97 -15.60
CA VAL A 58 -11.90 22.38 -15.85
C VAL A 58 -12.98 23.34 -15.32
N THR A 59 -14.25 22.93 -15.37
CA THR A 59 -15.38 23.74 -14.85
C THR A 59 -15.42 23.82 -13.32
N ASP A 60 -14.69 22.95 -12.62
CA ASP A 60 -14.62 22.93 -11.16
C ASP A 60 -13.50 23.83 -10.62
N LEU A 61 -12.59 24.28 -11.49
CA LEU A 61 -11.45 25.11 -11.10
C LEU A 61 -11.87 26.57 -10.90
N PRO A 62 -11.31 27.27 -9.90
CA PRO A 62 -11.46 28.72 -9.80
C PRO A 62 -10.84 29.40 -11.02
N ALA A 63 -11.31 30.61 -11.35
CA ALA A 63 -10.73 31.41 -12.41
C ALA A 63 -9.22 31.64 -12.17
N PRO A 64 -8.39 31.64 -13.23
CA PRO A 64 -6.96 31.93 -13.09
C PRO A 64 -6.74 33.28 -12.40
N SER A 65 -5.81 33.33 -11.44
CA SER A 65 -5.45 34.60 -10.81
C SER A 65 -4.70 35.49 -11.79
N SER A 66 -4.90 36.81 -11.70
CA SER A 66 -4.12 37.81 -12.47
C SER A 66 -2.65 37.92 -12.02
N ASN A 67 -2.27 37.28 -10.92
CA ASN A 67 -0.89 37.25 -10.43
C ASN A 67 -0.06 36.24 -11.24
N ILE A 68 0.89 36.75 -12.03
CA ILE A 68 1.79 35.98 -12.90
C ILE A 68 2.70 35.02 -12.11
N LEU A 69 2.97 35.28 -10.82
CA LEU A 69 3.86 34.48 -9.98
C LEU A 69 3.18 34.01 -8.69
N ALA A 70 1.94 33.52 -8.78
CA ALA A 70 1.24 32.94 -7.65
C ALA A 70 1.94 31.65 -7.16
N ILE A 71 2.83 31.79 -6.18
CA ILE A 71 3.46 30.67 -5.48
C ILE A 71 2.65 30.37 -4.21
N ASN A 72 1.99 29.22 -4.15
CA ASN A 72 1.29 28.73 -2.96
C ASN A 72 2.07 27.59 -2.31
N ARG A 73 3.04 27.92 -1.45
CA ARG A 73 3.82 26.89 -0.74
C ARG A 73 3.00 26.37 0.44
N ALA A 74 3.05 25.05 0.66
CA ALA A 74 2.49 24.46 1.87
C ALA A 74 3.14 25.07 3.11
N HIS A 75 2.32 25.48 4.08
CA HIS A 75 2.77 25.91 5.40
C HIS A 75 2.85 24.68 6.31
N VAL A 76 4.06 24.29 6.68
CA VAL A 76 4.28 23.15 7.59
C VAL A 76 3.96 23.61 9.01
N VAL A 77 3.02 22.92 9.65
CA VAL A 77 2.62 23.15 11.04
C VAL A 77 3.07 21.98 11.93
N GLU A 78 3.18 22.24 13.22
CA GLU A 78 3.35 21.17 14.21
C GLU A 78 2.20 20.17 14.11
N ARG A 79 2.51 18.88 14.30
CA ARG A 79 1.50 17.83 14.25
C ARG A 79 0.51 18.04 15.40
N PRO A 80 -0.80 18.22 15.12
CA PRO A 80 -1.80 18.35 16.19
C PRO A 80 -1.81 17.12 17.11
N ALA A 81 -2.16 17.32 18.38
CA ALA A 81 -2.27 16.22 19.34
C ALA A 81 -3.26 15.15 18.84
N GLY A 82 -2.81 13.89 18.83
CA GLY A 82 -3.63 12.76 18.37
C GLY A 82 -3.79 12.64 16.84
N ALA A 83 -3.20 13.53 16.03
CA ALA A 83 -3.27 13.41 14.59
C ALA A 83 -2.49 12.18 14.10
N GLN A 84 -3.19 11.24 13.47
CA GLN A 84 -2.62 10.06 12.83
C GLN A 84 -2.99 10.00 11.35
N LEU A 85 -2.09 9.43 10.54
CA LEU A 85 -2.36 9.15 9.14
C LEU A 85 -3.36 7.99 9.04
N ARG A 86 -4.40 8.18 8.22
CA ARG A 86 -5.36 7.12 7.90
C ARG A 86 -4.74 6.18 6.88
N VAL A 87 -4.79 4.88 7.16
CA VAL A 87 -4.29 3.82 6.26
C VAL A 87 -5.41 2.86 5.86
N PRO A 88 -5.28 2.14 4.73
CA PRO A 88 -6.25 1.12 4.36
C PRO A 88 -6.39 0.02 5.43
N PRO A 89 -7.52 -0.72 5.46
CA PRO A 89 -7.69 -1.85 6.35
C PRO A 89 -6.56 -2.87 6.22
N GLY A 90 -6.09 -3.40 7.35
CA GLY A 90 -4.98 -4.37 7.41
C GLY A 90 -3.58 -3.74 7.48
N PHE A 91 -3.46 -2.41 7.43
CA PHE A 91 -2.20 -1.70 7.60
C PHE A 91 -2.13 -0.99 8.94
N THR A 92 -0.91 -0.82 9.45
CA THR A 92 -0.57 0.02 10.61
C THR A 92 0.54 0.98 10.21
N ILE A 93 0.58 2.16 10.81
CA ILE A 93 1.60 3.16 10.54
C ILE A 93 2.14 3.75 11.84
N GLU A 94 3.46 3.87 11.90
CA GLU A 94 4.18 4.50 13.01
C GLU A 94 5.25 5.44 12.48
N LEU A 95 5.70 6.37 13.33
CA LEU A 95 6.79 7.28 12.97
C LEU A 95 8.13 6.55 13.15
N TYR A 96 8.78 6.23 12.03
CA TYR A 96 10.10 5.59 12.04
C TYR A 96 11.24 6.55 12.44
N ALA A 97 11.31 7.71 11.77
CA ALA A 97 12.33 8.72 12.02
C ALA A 97 11.81 10.13 11.65
N GLY A 98 12.35 11.17 12.30
CA GLY A 98 11.97 12.56 12.08
C GLY A 98 13.16 13.53 12.12
N GLY A 99 12.89 14.83 12.01
CA GLY A 99 13.93 15.87 12.06
C GLY A 99 14.74 16.02 10.77
N PHE A 100 14.18 15.64 9.63
CA PHE A 100 14.80 15.82 8.32
C PHE A 100 14.55 17.21 7.74
N ARG A 101 15.52 17.71 6.97
CA ARG A 101 15.41 18.97 6.22
C ARG A 101 15.18 18.67 4.75
N ASP A 102 13.95 18.85 4.30
CA ASP A 102 13.50 18.59 2.91
C ASP A 102 13.87 17.17 2.41
N PRO A 103 13.42 16.10 3.07
CA PRO A 103 13.62 14.74 2.57
C PRO A 103 12.86 14.54 1.25
N ARG A 104 13.50 13.93 0.24
CA ARG A 104 12.92 13.77 -1.11
C ARG A 104 12.93 12.35 -1.67
N PHE A 105 13.88 11.52 -1.25
CA PHE A 105 14.03 10.16 -1.77
C PHE A 105 14.50 9.22 -0.66
N LEU A 106 13.98 8.00 -0.70
CA LEU A 106 14.34 6.89 0.17
C LEU A 106 14.83 5.73 -0.70
N LEU A 107 15.95 5.12 -0.32
CA LEU A 107 16.47 3.92 -0.96
C LEU A 107 16.83 2.89 0.09
N THR A 108 16.20 1.72 0.01
CA THR A 108 16.55 0.57 0.84
C THR A 108 17.73 -0.17 0.22
N ALA A 109 18.78 -0.36 1.01
CA ALA A 109 19.97 -1.10 0.64
C ALA A 109 19.77 -2.62 0.85
N PRO A 110 20.57 -3.49 0.19
CA PRO A 110 20.51 -4.94 0.39
C PRO A 110 20.77 -5.40 1.84
N ASN A 111 21.45 -4.57 2.64
CA ASN A 111 21.70 -4.82 4.06
C ASN A 111 20.60 -4.25 4.98
N SER A 112 19.44 -3.88 4.44
CA SER A 112 18.28 -3.30 5.13
C SER A 112 18.45 -1.85 5.63
N ASP A 113 19.59 -1.19 5.38
CA ASP A 113 19.71 0.24 5.69
C ASP A 113 18.84 1.09 4.75
N ILE A 114 18.40 2.25 5.24
CA ILE A 114 17.63 3.21 4.44
C ILE A 114 18.46 4.48 4.24
N PHE A 115 18.76 4.81 2.98
CA PHE A 115 19.33 6.09 2.60
C PHE A 115 18.23 7.14 2.46
N VAL A 116 18.39 8.28 3.12
CA VAL A 116 17.47 9.42 3.05
C VAL A 116 18.19 10.60 2.41
N VAL A 117 17.64 11.12 1.30
CA VAL A 117 18.17 12.30 0.61
C VAL A 117 17.52 13.57 1.16
N GLU A 118 18.32 14.45 1.78
CA GLU A 118 17.92 15.79 2.24
C GLU A 118 18.42 16.84 1.23
N SER A 119 17.67 17.05 0.15
CA SER A 119 18.15 17.79 -1.03
C SER A 119 18.54 19.25 -0.72
N ARG A 120 17.74 19.96 0.08
CA ARG A 120 18.06 21.36 0.43
C ARG A 120 19.22 21.48 1.41
N ALA A 121 19.51 20.40 2.14
CA ALA A 121 20.62 20.32 3.07
C ALA A 121 21.89 19.74 2.44
N ASN A 122 21.84 19.35 1.16
CA ASN A 122 22.90 18.73 0.37
C ASN A 122 23.60 17.57 1.09
N ARG A 123 22.81 16.63 1.63
CA ARG A 123 23.36 15.47 2.34
C ARG A 123 22.50 14.22 2.18
N ILE A 124 23.13 13.07 2.41
CA ILE A 124 22.48 11.77 2.52
C ILE A 124 22.66 11.29 3.96
N LYS A 125 21.56 10.90 4.61
CA LYS A 125 21.58 10.23 5.91
C LYS A 125 21.36 8.74 5.72
N VAL A 126 21.93 7.94 6.61
CA VAL A 126 21.70 6.48 6.67
C VAL A 126 20.92 6.19 7.94
N LEU A 127 19.76 5.57 7.80
CA LEU A 127 19.03 4.96 8.91
C LEU A 127 19.45 3.50 8.97
N ARG A 128 20.07 3.11 10.08
CA ARG A 128 20.54 1.74 10.29
C ARG A 128 19.42 0.92 10.90
N ASP A 129 18.94 -0.09 10.18
CA ASP A 129 17.97 -1.03 10.70
C ASP A 129 18.69 -2.13 11.50
N THR A 130 19.03 -1.84 12.75
CA THR A 130 19.74 -2.80 13.62
C THR A 130 18.87 -3.98 14.05
N LYS A 131 17.57 -3.95 13.77
CA LYS A 131 16.63 -5.00 14.17
C LYS A 131 16.18 -5.85 12.97
N HIS A 132 16.61 -5.52 11.75
CA HIS A 132 16.09 -6.09 10.50
C HIS A 132 14.55 -6.09 10.45
N ALA A 133 13.93 -5.15 11.14
CA ALA A 133 12.50 -5.16 11.36
C ALA A 133 11.76 -4.45 10.22
N GLY A 134 12.44 -3.58 9.46
CA GLY A 134 11.77 -2.66 8.53
C GLY A 134 10.66 -1.84 9.20
N GLN A 135 10.69 -1.75 10.53
CA GLN A 135 9.74 -1.09 11.43
C GLN A 135 10.51 -0.24 12.44
#